data_AF-A0A924X9K2-F1
#
_entry.id   AF-A0A924X9K2-F1
#
_cell.length_a   1.000
_cell.length_b   1.000
_cell.length_c   1.000
_cell.angle_alpha   90.00
_cell.angle_beta   90.00
_cell.angle_gamma   90.00
#
_symmetry.space_group_name_H-M   'P 1'
#
loop_
_entity.id
_entity.type
_entity.pdbx_description
1 polymer ?
#
loop_
_entity_poly.entity_id
_entity_poly.type
_entity_poly.pdbx_seq_one_letter_code
_entity_poly.pdbx_strand_id
1 'polypeptide(L)'
;MNQTRNRRKSNPLVASGFDQARDELFQHIMRCGVVGADPEHQKEWFDDTISYIAERYSELNDAQVSELRTLGVRFCQPPRAQVASETGVVSAA
;
A
#
# COMPACT_ATOMS: atom_id res chain seq x y z
N MET A 1 10.23 37.56 15.25
CA MET A 1 9.99 36.29 15.97
C MET A 1 8.55 35.85 15.74
N ASN A 2 8.29 34.69 15.12
CA ASN A 2 7.52 33.64 15.81
C ASN A 2 7.51 32.34 15.01
N GLN A 3 7.82 31.28 15.74
CA GLN A 3 8.04 29.92 15.29
C GLN A 3 6.70 29.24 15.04
N THR A 4 6.49 28.63 13.87
CA THR A 4 5.41 27.63 13.72
C THR A 4 5.70 26.68 12.58
N ARG A 5 6.31 25.55 12.94
CA ARG A 5 5.88 24.18 12.56
C ARG A 5 6.99 23.24 12.98
N ASN A 6 6.89 22.83 14.24
CA ASN A 6 7.54 21.63 14.75
C ASN A 6 6.95 20.43 13.99
N ARG A 7 7.37 20.23 12.74
CA ARG A 7 7.22 18.97 12.02
C ARG A 7 8.10 18.01 12.80
N ARG A 8 7.51 17.37 13.82
CA ARG A 8 8.12 16.25 14.53
C ARG A 8 8.50 15.25 13.44
N LYS A 9 9.77 15.32 12.99
CA LYS A 9 10.40 14.22 12.27
C LYS A 9 10.37 13.10 13.31
N SER A 10 9.46 12.15 13.11
CA SER A 10 9.46 10.91 13.86
C SER A 10 10.88 10.37 13.84
N ASN A 11 11.44 10.25 15.03
CA ASN A 11 12.78 9.78 15.27
C ASN A 11 12.90 8.38 14.64
N PRO A 12 13.80 8.12 13.66
CA PRO A 12 13.88 6.84 12.94
C PRO A 12 14.53 5.72 13.78
N LEU A 13 14.39 5.77 15.11
CA LEU A 13 15.01 4.80 16.00
C LEU A 13 14.13 3.55 16.05
N VAL A 14 14.47 2.58 15.20
CA VAL A 14 13.83 1.27 15.02
C VAL A 14 12.39 1.39 14.49
N ALA A 15 12.28 1.38 13.16
CA ALA A 15 11.04 0.95 12.51
C ALA A 15 10.67 -0.43 13.09
N SER A 16 9.47 -0.58 13.64
CA SER A 16 8.98 -1.89 14.13
C SER A 16 9.03 -2.91 12.99
N GLY A 17 9.13 -4.22 13.29
CA GLY A 17 9.20 -5.26 12.25
C GLY A 17 8.09 -5.15 11.21
N PHE A 18 6.89 -4.71 11.62
CA PHE A 18 5.79 -4.37 10.72
C PHE A 18 6.06 -3.19 9.77
N ASP A 19 6.67 -2.11 10.26
CA ASP A 19 6.98 -0.93 9.44
C ASP A 19 8.05 -1.28 8.39
N GLN A 20 9.05 -2.09 8.77
CA GLN A 20 10.04 -2.62 7.84
C GLN A 20 9.40 -3.55 6.80
N ALA A 21 8.53 -4.48 7.21
CA ALA A 21 7.82 -5.38 6.31
C ALA A 21 6.92 -4.61 5.33
N ARG A 22 6.25 -3.54 5.80
CA ARG A 22 5.44 -2.66 4.95
C ARG A 22 6.28 -1.95 3.90
N ASP A 23 7.40 -1.36 4.30
CA ASP A 23 8.27 -0.64 3.37
C ASP A 23 8.89 -1.60 2.35
N GLU A 24 9.28 -2.82 2.76
CA GLU A 24 9.79 -3.86 1.86
C GLU A 24 8.72 -4.32 0.85
N LEU A 25 7.47 -4.52 1.29
CA LEU A 25 6.35 -4.82 0.39
C LEU A 25 6.17 -3.73 -0.67
N PHE A 26 6.20 -2.45 -0.27
CA PHE A 26 6.06 -1.34 -1.21
C PHE A 26 7.23 -1.26 -2.19
N GLN A 27 8.46 -1.56 -1.75
CA GLN A 27 9.61 -1.67 -2.64
C GLN A 27 9.43 -2.78 -3.68
N HIS A 28 8.89 -3.94 -3.29
CA HIS A 28 8.56 -5.02 -4.23
C HIS A 28 7.50 -4.59 -5.24
N ILE A 29 6.42 -3.95 -4.78
CA ILE A 29 5.36 -3.44 -5.67
C ILE A 29 5.94 -2.45 -6.69
N MET A 30 6.78 -1.50 -6.25
CA MET A 30 7.39 -0.50 -7.13
C MET A 30 8.40 -1.09 -8.11
N ARG A 31 9.17 -2.11 -7.72
CA ARG A 31 10.16 -2.75 -8.60
C ARG A 31 9.53 -3.68 -9.63
N CYS A 32 8.55 -4.48 -9.22
CA CYS A 32 7.88 -5.42 -10.11
C CYS A 32 6.81 -4.75 -10.98
N GLY A 33 6.32 -3.56 -10.62
CA GLY A 33 5.32 -2.85 -11.41
C GLY A 33 3.99 -3.60 -11.51
N VAL A 34 3.62 -4.35 -10.46
CA VAL A 34 2.36 -5.13 -10.38
C VAL A 34 1.10 -4.24 -10.51
N VAL A 35 1.28 -2.93 -10.39
CA VAL A 35 0.24 -1.91 -10.58
C VAL A 35 -0.30 -1.96 -12.02
N GLY A 36 -1.54 -2.40 -12.17
CA GLY A 36 -2.21 -2.48 -13.48
C GLY A 36 -2.03 -3.81 -14.22
N ALA A 37 -1.36 -4.80 -13.61
CA ALA A 37 -1.36 -6.17 -14.12
C ALA A 37 -2.76 -6.81 -14.03
N ASP A 38 -2.96 -7.94 -14.71
CA ASP A 38 -4.23 -8.68 -14.65
C ASP A 38 -4.59 -9.08 -13.20
N PRO A 39 -5.86 -8.98 -12.77
CA PRO A 39 -6.25 -9.28 -11.39
C PRO A 39 -5.82 -10.68 -10.90
N GLU A 40 -5.79 -11.68 -11.79
CA GLU A 40 -5.34 -13.04 -11.43
C GLU A 40 -3.84 -13.05 -11.12
N HIS A 41 -3.03 -12.44 -11.98
CA HIS A 41 -1.59 -12.29 -11.78
C HIS A 41 -1.25 -11.42 -10.57
N GLN A 42 -2.00 -10.35 -10.33
CA GLN A 42 -1.83 -9.55 -9.12
C GLN A 42 -2.10 -10.40 -7.88
N LYS A 43 -3.17 -11.20 -7.87
CA LYS A 43 -3.49 -12.07 -6.73
C LYS A 43 -2.37 -13.06 -6.48
N GLU A 44 -1.92 -13.79 -7.50
CA GLU A 44 -0.85 -14.79 -7.37
C GLU A 44 0.44 -14.14 -6.85
N TRP A 45 0.84 -13.01 -7.43
CA TRP A 45 2.02 -12.27 -7.00
C TRP A 45 1.92 -11.81 -5.54
N PHE A 46 0.75 -11.31 -5.11
CA PHE A 46 0.52 -10.92 -3.72
C PHE A 46 0.53 -12.12 -2.76
N ASP A 47 -0.03 -13.27 -3.16
CA ASP A 47 -0.03 -14.50 -2.36
C ASP A 47 1.42 -14.94 -2.05
N ASP A 48 2.25 -14.97 -3.09
CA ASP A 48 3.66 -15.37 -3.00
C ASP A 48 4.49 -14.35 -2.21
N THR A 49 4.32 -13.05 -2.51
CA THR A 49 5.05 -11.96 -1.83
C THR A 49 4.69 -11.85 -0.35
N ILE A 50 3.41 -12.02 0.00
CA ILE A 50 2.96 -11.98 1.40
C ILE A 50 3.46 -13.20 2.16
N SER A 51 3.47 -14.38 1.52
CA SER A 51 4.06 -15.59 2.11
C SER A 51 5.54 -15.39 2.41
N TYR A 52 6.30 -14.86 1.43
CA TYR A 52 7.71 -14.51 1.61
C TYR A 52 7.95 -13.54 2.79
N ILE A 53 7.14 -12.47 2.89
CA ILE A 53 7.27 -11.50 3.98
C ILE A 53 6.89 -12.12 5.33
N ALA A 54 5.87 -12.98 5.39
CA ALA A 54 5.48 -13.68 6.62
C ALA A 54 6.58 -14.64 7.10
N GLU A 55 7.24 -15.35 6.19
CA GLU A 55 8.38 -16.22 6.53
C GLU A 55 9.58 -15.41 7.03
N ARG A 56 9.89 -14.29 6.36
CA ARG A 56 11.00 -13.40 6.69
C ARG A 56 10.82 -12.68 8.03
N TYR A 57 9.60 -12.23 8.31
CA TYR A 57 9.24 -11.51 9.52
C TYR A 57 8.35 -12.38 10.41
N SER A 58 8.93 -13.43 10.98
CA SER A 58 8.21 -14.40 11.84
C SER A 58 7.66 -13.81 13.14
N GLU A 59 8.03 -12.56 13.46
CA GLU A 59 7.47 -11.77 14.56
C GLU A 59 6.10 -11.16 14.24
N LEU A 60 5.69 -11.15 12.96
CA LEU A 60 4.37 -10.68 12.54
C LEU A 60 3.30 -11.70 12.91
N ASN A 61 2.21 -11.22 13.47
CA ASN A 61 1.01 -12.03 13.64
C ASN A 61 0.16 -12.03 12.36
N ASP A 62 -0.78 -12.98 12.27
CA ASP A 62 -1.67 -13.14 11.11
C ASP A 62 -2.47 -11.86 10.76
N ALA A 63 -2.84 -11.06 11.78
CA ALA A 63 -3.57 -9.82 11.56
C ALA A 63 -2.68 -8.77 10.87
N GLN A 64 -1.41 -8.67 11.26
CA GLN A 64 -0.43 -7.81 10.62
C GLN A 64 -0.14 -8.24 9.18
N VAL A 65 0.02 -9.54 8.93
CA VAL A 65 0.20 -10.09 7.57
C VAL A 65 -1.01 -9.78 6.69
N SER A 66 -2.22 -9.97 7.20
CA SER A 66 -3.46 -9.60 6.51
C SER A 66 -3.58 -8.09 6.25
N GLU A 67 -3.12 -7.26 7.19
CA GLU A 67 -3.08 -5.81 7.03
C GLU A 67 -2.09 -5.40 5.93
N LEU A 68 -0.90 -5.99 5.87
CA LEU A 68 0.07 -5.76 4.79
C LEU A 68 -0.54 -6.04 3.41
N ARG A 69 -1.25 -7.17 3.26
CA ARG A 69 -1.95 -7.50 2.02
C ARG A 69 -3.00 -6.44 1.65
N THR A 70 -3.79 -6.02 2.63
CA THR A 70 -4.84 -5.00 2.43
C THR A 70 -4.24 -3.66 2.00
N LEU A 71 -3.15 -3.24 2.64
CA LEU A 71 -2.43 -2.01 2.31
C LEU A 71 -1.80 -2.08 0.92
N GLY A 72 -1.15 -3.20 0.58
CA GLY A 72 -0.54 -3.42 -0.73
C GLY A 72 -1.55 -3.34 -1.87
N VAL A 73 -2.68 -4.06 -1.77
CA VAL A 73 -3.75 -4.02 -2.78
C VAL A 73 -4.29 -2.59 -2.95
N ARG A 74 -4.49 -1.86 -1.84
CA ARG A 74 -4.98 -0.48 -1.89
C ARG A 74 -3.97 0.48 -2.51
N PHE A 75 -2.68 0.22 -2.34
CA PHE A 75 -1.62 0.98 -2.99
C PHE A 75 -1.59 0.76 -4.52
N CYS A 76 -1.91 -0.45 -4.97
CA CYS A 76 -2.03 -0.75 -6.40
C CYS A 76 -3.30 -0.17 -7.05
N GLN A 77 -4.28 0.27 -6.27
CA GLN A 77 -5.44 0.95 -6.84
C GLN A 77 -5.05 2.36 -7.31
N PRO A 78 -5.56 2.79 -8.48
CA PRO A 78 -5.34 4.15 -8.93
C PRO A 78 -5.81 5.11 -7.84
N PRO A 79 -5.04 6.19 -7.54
CA PRO A 79 -5.48 7.20 -6.60
C PRO A 79 -6.86 7.64 -7.05
N ARG A 80 -7.87 7.46 -6.20
CA ARG A 80 -9.27 7.76 -6.54
C ARG A 80 -9.24 9.12 -7.22
N ALA A 81 -9.49 9.13 -8.53
CA ALA A 81 -9.94 10.33 -9.17
C ALA A 81 -11.14 10.71 -8.30
N GLN A 82 -11.02 11.82 -7.59
CA GLN A 82 -12.21 12.54 -7.19
C GLN A 82 -12.96 12.68 -8.50
N VAL A 83 -13.94 11.80 -8.71
CA VAL A 83 -15.01 12.07 -9.64
C VAL A 83 -15.51 13.41 -9.12
N ALA A 84 -15.08 14.49 -9.78
CA ALA A 84 -15.86 15.69 -9.79
C ALA A 84 -17.25 15.18 -10.12
N SER A 85 -18.12 15.24 -9.13
CA SER A 85 -19.54 15.04 -9.31
C SER A 85 -19.99 16.09 -10.31
N GLU A 86 -19.82 15.80 -11.60
CA GLU A 86 -20.43 16.54 -12.70
C GLU A 86 -21.73 15.81 -13.00
N THR A 87 -22.73 16.22 -12.20
CA THR A 87 -24.12 16.44 -12.59
C THR A 87 -24.46 16.02 -14.03
N GLY A 88 -25.41 15.09 -14.13
CA GLY A 88 -25.88 14.62 -15.42
C GLY A 88 -26.43 15.72 -16.32
N VAL A 89 -26.27 15.53 -17.63
CA VAL A 89 -27.24 15.97 -18.62
C VAL A 89 -27.40 14.88 -19.66
N VAL A 90 -28.66 14.52 -19.88
CA VAL A 90 -29.17 13.69 -20.97
C VAL A 90 -28.69 14.19 -22.34
N SER A 91 -28.43 13.29 -23.27
CA SER A 91 -28.65 13.53 -24.70
C SER A 91 -28.72 12.21 -25.46
N ALA A 92 -29.96 11.74 -25.62
CA ALA A 92 -30.37 10.98 -26.79
C ALA A 92 -30.89 12.00 -27.82
N ALA A 93 -30.35 11.95 -29.04
CA ALA A 93 -30.92 12.53 -30.24
C ALA A 93 -30.57 11.61 -31.41
#